data_AF-A0A358R611-F1
#
_entry.id   AF-A0A358R611-F1
#
_cell.length_a   1.000
_cell.length_b   1.000
_cell.length_c   1.000
_cell.angle_alpha   90.00
_cell.angle_beta   90.00
_cell.angle_gamma   90.00
#
_symmetry.space_group_name_H-M   'P 1'
#
loop_
_entity.id
_entity.type
_entity.pdbx_description
1 polymer ?
#
loop_
_entity_poly.entity_id
_entity_poly.type
_entity_poly.pdbx_seq_one_letter_code
_entity_poly.pdbx_strand_id
1 'polypeptide(L)' 'LTISGNDIVTNKLVLGLGLPGRRSTSSVDFTFTVGSRGTDRNNLPVETIWGVGVSLNLAEIMFVRPKFQ' A
#
# COMPACT_ATOMS: atom_id res chain seq x y z
N LEU A 1 3.49 9.67 -16.61
CA LEU A 1 4.87 10.20 -16.43
C LEU A 1 5.55 10.08 -17.77
N THR A 2 6.11 11.15 -18.30
CA THR A 2 6.68 11.16 -19.66
C THR A 2 8.20 11.24 -19.54
N ILE A 3 8.92 10.24 -20.05
CA ILE A 3 10.39 10.28 -20.15
C ILE A 3 10.74 10.27 -21.64
N SER A 4 11.53 11.25 -22.09
CA SER A 4 11.98 11.37 -23.49
C SER A 4 10.84 11.36 -24.52
N GLY A 5 9.68 11.93 -24.17
CA GLY A 5 8.50 11.97 -25.05
C GLY A 5 7.66 10.68 -25.09
N ASN A 6 8.04 9.64 -24.35
CA ASN A 6 7.26 8.42 -24.22
C ASN A 6 6.50 8.35 -22.89
N ASP A 7 5.23 7.93 -23.00
CA ASP A 7 4.39 7.67 -21.85
C ASP A 7 4.82 6.39 -21.13
N ILE A 8 5.15 6.54 -19.86
CA ILE A 8 5.41 5.41 -18.95
C ILE A 8 4.08 4.97 -18.36
N VAL A 9 3.73 3.72 -18.67
CA VAL A 9 2.58 3.04 -18.10
C VAL A 9 3.04 2.28 -16.87
N THR A 10 2.26 2.37 -15.79
CA THR A 10 2.53 1.63 -14.56
C THR A 10 1.30 0.79 -14.25
N ASN A 11 1.45 -0.52 -14.40
CA ASN A 11 0.41 -1.49 -14.10
C ASN A 11 0.75 -2.15 -12.77
N LYS A 12 -0.20 -2.16 -11.83
CA LYS A 12 -0.01 -2.74 -10.50
C LYS A 12 -1.21 -3.60 -10.13
N LEU A 13 -0.92 -4.76 -9.57
CA LEU A 13 -1.85 -5.61 -8.83
C LEU A 13 -1.52 -5.47 -7.35
N VAL A 14 -2.54 -5.18 -6.54
CA VAL A 14 -2.40 -5.02 -5.09
C VAL A 14 -3.30 -6.03 -4.38
N LEU A 15 -2.72 -6.79 -3.46
CA LEU A 15 -3.42 -7.71 -2.57
C LEU A 15 -3.31 -7.18 -1.14
N GLY A 16 -4.43 -7.17 -0.41
CA GLY A 16 -4.49 -6.67 0.97
C GLY A 16 -5.17 -7.67 1.89
N LEU A 17 -4.60 -7.86 3.09
CA LEU A 17 -5.20 -8.61 4.19
C LEU A 17 -5.30 -7.71 5.42
N GLY A 18 -6.53 -7.45 5.85
CA GLY A 18 -6.82 -6.70 7.07
C GLY A 18 -7.17 -7.62 8.23
N LEU A 19 -6.48 -7.46 9.35
CA LEU A 19 -6.75 -8.15 10.61
C LEU A 19 -7.38 -7.14 11.59
N PRO A 20 -8.70 -7.21 11.82
CA PRO A 20 -9.34 -6.37 12.83
C PRO A 20 -8.96 -6.84 14.24
N GLY A 21 -8.75 -5.89 15.14
CA GLY A 21 -8.55 -6.14 16.55
C GLY A 21 -9.82 -6.73 17.19
N ARG A 22 -9.65 -7.80 17.99
CA ARG A 22 -10.78 -8.47 18.66
C ARG A 22 -11.43 -7.65 19.78
N ARG A 23 -10.69 -6.71 20.38
CA ARG A 23 -11.09 -5.94 21.57
C ARG A 23 -11.03 -4.42 21.37
N SER A 24 -10.54 -3.99 20.22
CA SER A 24 -10.31 -2.60 19.87
C SER A 24 -10.73 -2.44 18.42
N THR A 25 -11.29 -1.29 18.05
CA THR A 25 -11.58 -0.92 16.66
C THR A 25 -10.30 -0.71 15.81
N SER A 26 -9.13 -0.97 16.39
CA SER A 26 -7.85 -0.95 15.71
C SER A 26 -7.72 -2.09 14.69
N SER A 27 -7.02 -1.88 13.58
CA SER A 27 -6.71 -2.91 12.58
C SER A 27 -5.24 -2.89 12.17
N VAL A 28 -4.75 -4.06 11.74
CA VAL A 28 -3.44 -4.20 11.10
C VAL A 28 -3.68 -4.67 9.68
N ASP A 29 -3.20 -3.90 8.70
CA ASP A 29 -3.37 -4.22 7.30
C ASP A 29 -2.02 -4.55 6.66
N PHE A 30 -1.94 -5.70 6.02
CA PHE A 30 -0.79 -6.13 5.23
C PHE A 30 -1.11 -5.97 3.75
N THR A 31 -0.21 -5.35 3.00
CA THR A 31 -0.39 -5.16 1.56
C THR A 31 0.80 -5.72 0.80
N PHE A 32 0.52 -6.49 -0.25
CA PHE A 32 1.49 -6.94 -1.22
C PHE A 32 1.17 -6.31 -2.57
N THR A 33 2.16 -5.66 -3.18
CA THR A 33 2.02 -5.02 -4.49
C THR A 33 2.99 -5.67 -5.45
N VAL A 34 2.51 -6.03 -6.63
CA VAL A 34 3.35 -6.40 -7.78
C VAL A 34 2.93 -5.58 -8.98
N GLY A 35 3.86 -5.25 -9.85
CA GLY A 35 3.54 -4.48 -11.03
C GLY A 35 4.71 -4.39 -11.99
N SER A 36 4.42 -3.79 -13.13
CA SER A 36 5.42 -3.39 -14.10
C SER A 36 5.31 -1.89 -14.34
N ARG A 37 6.47 -1.27 -14.52
CA ARG A 37 6.58 0.13 -14.88
C ARG A 37 7.49 0.23 -16.09
N GLY A 38 6.95 0.75 -17.19
CA GLY A 38 7.71 0.85 -18.43
C GLY A 38 6.84 1.20 -19.62
N THR A 39 7.44 1.06 -20.80
CA THR A 39 6.77 1.31 -22.08
C THR A 39 7.45 0.47 -23.15
N ASP A 40 6.66 -0.16 -24.02
CA ASP A 40 7.19 -0.99 -25.11
C ASP A 40 7.73 -0.16 -26.29
N ARG A 41 7.62 1.17 -26.21
CA ARG A 41 8.07 2.10 -27.25
C ARG A 41 9.48 2.63 -26.94
N ASN A 42 10.31 2.74 -27.98
CA ASN A 42 11.70 3.26 -27.98
C ASN A 42 12.69 2.50 -27.09
N ASN A 43 12.58 1.16 -27.00
CA ASN A 43 13.59 0.32 -26.35
C ASN A 43 13.88 0.74 -24.88
N LEU A 44 12.90 1.34 -24.22
CA LEU A 44 12.98 1.76 -22.83
C LEU A 44 12.84 0.54 -21.93
N PRO A 45 13.62 0.45 -20.83
CA PRO A 45 13.57 -0.69 -19.94
C PRO A 45 12.20 -0.79 -19.26
N VAL A 46 11.64 -2.01 -19.26
CA VAL A 46 10.46 -2.36 -18.47
C VAL A 46 10.95 -2.95 -17.15
N GLU A 47 10.58 -2.31 -16.05
CA GLU A 47 11.00 -2.71 -14.70
C GLU A 47 9.85 -3.41 -13.98
N THR A 48 10.17 -4.52 -13.30
CA THR A 48 9.25 -5.17 -12.38
C THR A 48 9.39 -4.53 -11.01
N ILE A 49 8.27 -4.04 -10.48
CA ILE A 49 8.17 -3.45 -9.15
C ILE A 49 7.38 -4.36 -8.24
N TRP A 50 7.90 -4.58 -7.03
CA TRP A 50 7.20 -5.28 -5.97
C TRP A 50 7.36 -4.52 -4.66
N GLY A 51 6.41 -4.69 -3.75
CA GLY A 51 6.40 -3.98 -2.49
C GLY A 51 5.58 -4.70 -1.44
N VAL A 52 6.04 -4.59 -0.19
CA VAL A 52 5.32 -5.02 1.00
C VAL A 52 4.99 -3.80 1.83
N GLY A 53 3.81 -3.77 2.42
CA GLY A 53 3.36 -2.69 3.30
C GLY A 53 2.69 -3.26 4.53
N VAL A 54 2.92 -2.59 5.66
CA VAL A 54 2.23 -2.82 6.92
C VAL A 54 1.63 -1.49 7.34
N SER A 55 0.33 -1.46 7.58
CA SER A 55 -0.40 -0.31 8.07
C SER A 55 -1.04 -0.63 9.42
N LEU A 56 -0.99 0.33 10.34
CA LEU A 56 -1.62 0.24 11.64
C LEU A 56 -2.71 1.30 11.70
N ASN A 57 -3.95 0.86 11.86
CA ASN A 57 -5.07 1.73 12.15
C ASN A 57 -5.36 1.65 13.66
N LEU A 58 -5.12 2.73 14.40
CA LEU A 58 -5.29 2.77 15.86
C LEU A 58 -6.53 3.58 16.19
N ALA A 59 -7.64 2.90 16.41
CA ALA A 59 -8.94 3.56 16.58
C ALA A 59 -9.21 4.01 18.03
N GLU A 60 -8.32 3.74 19.00
CA GLU A 60 -8.65 3.81 20.42
C GLU A 60 -7.73 4.66 21.31
N ILE A 61 -6.79 5.43 20.75
CA ILE A 61 -5.89 6.25 21.60
C ILE A 61 -6.55 7.57 22.08
N MET A 62 -7.64 8.03 21.47
CA MET A 62 -8.25 9.31 21.83
C MET A 62 -9.21 9.27 23.03
N PHE A 63 -9.60 8.09 23.54
CA PHE A 63 -10.59 7.99 24.63
C PHE A 63 -10.34 6.84 25.61
N VAL A 64 -9.08 6.54 25.96
CA VAL A 64 -8.83 5.90 27.27
C VAL A 64 -9.18 6.96 28.32
N ARG A 65 -10.48 7.07 28.61
CA ARG A 65 -11.01 7.86 29.72
C ARG A 65 -10.21 7.38 30.93
N PRO A 66 -9.37 8.22 31.56
CA PRO A 66 -8.70 7.79 32.77
C PRO A 66 -9.82 7.40 33.73
N LYS A 67 -9.86 6.12 34.12
CA LYS A 67 -10.71 5.68 35.22
C LYS A 67 -10.15 6.36 36.47
N PHE A 68 -10.57 7.59 36.70
CA PHE A 68 -10.60 8.17 38.03
C PHE A 68 -11.94 7.79 38.64
N GLN A 69 -11.92 6.67 39.38
CA GLN A 69 -12.65 6.47 40.64
C GLN A 69 -12.14 5.17 41.28
#